data_AF-A0A0F9X2J0-F1
#
_entry.id   AF-A0A0F9X2J0-F1
#
_cell.length_a   1.000
_cell.length_b   1.000
_cell.length_c   1.000
_cell.angle_alpha   90.00
_cell.angle_beta   90.00
_cell.angle_gamma   90.00
#
_symmetry.space_group_name_H-M   'P 1'
#
loop_
_entity.id
_entity.type
_entity.pdbx_description
1 polymer ?
#
loop_
_entity_poly.entity_id
_entity_poly.type
_entity_poly.pdbx_seq_one_letter_code
_entity_poly.pdbx_strand_id
1 'polypeptide(L)'
;MSGKSLADALYRARRRIAPMLAGALMIMVSGTAFAAPPTAEASADPSACVGRYHASLIAIGQSEYPKIKTARTIAFKGDDSLPGSLIFAPPSQPRDSDEMAALRQATAQARARGRAAWLASADKRWIADRIVTELGEYLTQDESPYLCGGVPDYLATVRSFADRIASAPAEPAEHLTVQREVVRRAIRQAFAAMQPVPAPRFAPPERGSDLFAGLRPSKDAGRMTAFLTPAAHSTRKRVYGPVIDPDLPPLAMAEVTPLASDRNRLAALDGLVAAARAGGFATPPKGEVAVTGSVGETRRALETGTRPVLVRLAALKSLVVGKQAAIGDPLVRRVLLPAFAEIEALDYLAHRPAGGDPMLAAIEATLDAIEAAHAKACDCAD
;
A
#
# COMPACT_ATOMS: atom_id res chain seq x y z
N MET A 1 -5.82 -31.27 -31.84
CA MET A 1 -6.34 -32.03 -30.66
C MET A 1 -5.42 -31.65 -29.50
N SER A 2 -5.81 -31.04 -28.39
CA SER A 2 -7.10 -30.96 -27.70
C SER A 2 -7.19 -29.59 -27.02
N GLY A 3 -8.10 -28.75 -27.48
CA GLY A 3 -8.51 -27.53 -26.80
C GLY A 3 -9.71 -27.83 -25.91
N LYS A 4 -9.48 -28.10 -24.63
CA LYS A 4 -10.50 -28.17 -23.57
C LYS A 4 -9.85 -27.91 -22.20
N SER A 5 -9.59 -26.65 -21.84
CA SER A 5 -9.35 -26.29 -20.41
C SER A 5 -9.35 -24.78 -20.16
N LEU A 6 -10.35 -24.05 -20.65
CA LEU A 6 -10.57 -22.65 -20.26
C LEU A 6 -12.05 -22.36 -19.95
N ALA A 7 -12.98 -23.14 -20.52
CA ALA A 7 -14.39 -23.09 -20.18
C ALA A 7 -14.72 -23.72 -18.80
N ASP A 8 -13.99 -24.75 -18.37
CA ASP A 8 -14.26 -25.44 -17.09
C ASP A 8 -13.79 -24.68 -15.84
N ALA A 9 -12.90 -23.69 -16.01
CA ALA A 9 -12.42 -22.85 -14.90
C ALA A 9 -13.43 -21.72 -14.56
N LEU A 10 -14.22 -21.26 -15.53
CA LEU A 10 -15.21 -20.19 -15.32
C LEU A 10 -16.56 -20.71 -14.80
N TYR A 11 -16.80 -22.02 -14.84
CA TYR A 11 -18.06 -22.62 -14.37
C TYR A 11 -18.10 -22.89 -12.85
N ARG A 12 -16.96 -22.93 -12.15
CA ARG A 12 -16.90 -23.24 -10.71
C ARG A 12 -17.00 -22.04 -9.76
N ALA A 13 -17.04 -20.81 -10.28
CA ALA A 13 -17.10 -19.60 -9.46
C ALA A 13 -18.53 -19.09 -9.15
N ARG A 14 -19.60 -19.80 -9.58
CA ARG A 14 -20.99 -19.29 -9.52
C ARG A 14 -21.96 -20.04 -8.60
N ARG A 15 -21.47 -20.87 -7.67
CA ARG A 15 -22.33 -21.60 -6.71
C ARG A 15 -21.81 -21.52 -5.28
N ARG A 16 -22.08 -20.40 -4.61
CA ARG A 16 -22.36 -20.33 -3.17
C ARG A 16 -23.38 -19.22 -2.90
N ILE A 17 -24.62 -19.48 -3.31
CA ILE A 17 -25.81 -18.87 -2.71
C ILE A 17 -26.07 -19.68 -1.44
N ALA A 18 -25.95 -19.04 -0.29
CA ALA A 18 -26.47 -19.56 0.97
C ALA A 18 -27.62 -18.64 1.42
N PRO A 19 -28.86 -19.16 1.50
CA PRO A 19 -29.99 -18.47 2.11
C PRO A 19 -30.13 -18.95 3.55
N MET A 20 -29.77 -18.13 4.54
CA MET A 20 -30.12 -18.37 5.94
C MET A 20 -30.12 -17.06 6.72
N LEU A 21 -31.30 -16.53 7.01
CA LEU A 21 -31.76 -16.31 8.39
C LEU A 21 -33.17 -15.69 8.35
N ALA A 22 -34.15 -16.59 8.45
CA ALA A 22 -35.43 -16.27 9.05
C ALA A 22 -35.20 -16.09 10.55
N GLY A 23 -35.40 -14.87 11.04
CA GLY A 23 -35.40 -14.53 12.46
C GLY A 23 -36.64 -13.73 12.77
N ALA A 24 -37.64 -14.40 13.33
CA ALA A 24 -38.89 -13.83 13.78
C ALA A 24 -38.65 -12.72 14.82
N LEU A 25 -39.15 -11.52 14.56
CA LEU A 25 -39.30 -10.49 15.58
C LEU A 25 -40.80 -10.32 15.86
N MET A 26 -41.24 -10.89 16.98
CA MET A 26 -42.48 -10.50 17.64
C MET A 26 -42.36 -9.05 18.09
N ILE A 27 -43.21 -8.17 17.56
CA ILE A 27 -43.47 -6.86 18.17
C ILE A 27 -44.84 -6.95 18.82
N MET A 28 -44.84 -6.87 20.15
CA MET A 28 -46.03 -6.75 20.97
C MET A 28 -46.76 -5.45 20.66
N VAL A 29 -48.05 -5.60 20.38
CA VAL A 29 -49.04 -4.53 20.39
C VAL A 29 -49.15 -4.01 21.83
N SER A 30 -48.71 -2.77 22.06
CA SER A 30 -49.02 -2.00 23.27
C SER A 30 -49.73 -0.73 22.84
N GLY A 31 -50.97 -0.58 23.33
CA GLY A 31 -51.85 0.51 22.99
C GLY A 31 -51.31 1.87 23.44
N THR A 32 -51.36 2.83 22.54
CA THR A 32 -51.15 4.25 22.81
C THR A 32 -52.48 4.98 22.73
N ALA A 33 -52.72 5.80 23.76
CA ALA A 33 -53.88 6.66 23.89
C ALA A 33 -53.98 7.62 22.69
N PHE A 34 -55.18 7.79 22.16
CA PHE A 34 -55.53 8.85 21.23
C PHE A 34 -55.35 10.21 21.92
N ALA A 35 -54.16 10.80 21.79
CA ALA A 35 -53.99 12.24 21.90
C ALA A 35 -54.56 12.86 20.62
N ALA A 36 -55.42 13.88 20.78
CA ALA A 36 -55.95 14.65 19.67
C ALA A 36 -54.79 15.16 18.79
N PRO A 37 -54.92 15.14 17.45
CA PRO A 37 -53.88 15.64 16.58
C PRO A 37 -53.61 17.12 16.92
N PRO A 38 -52.35 17.55 17.05
CA PRO A 38 -52.05 18.97 17.06
C PRO A 38 -52.67 19.55 15.78
N THR A 39 -53.42 20.63 15.96
CA THR A 39 -53.99 21.44 14.88
C THR A 39 -52.91 21.66 13.83
N ALA A 40 -53.15 21.14 12.62
CA ALA A 40 -52.27 21.28 11.47
C ALA A 40 -51.82 22.73 11.35
N GLU A 41 -50.53 22.98 11.61
CA GLU A 41 -49.88 24.19 11.18
C GLU A 41 -50.16 24.35 9.68
N ALA A 42 -50.52 25.57 9.29
CA ALA A 42 -50.89 25.91 7.92
C ALA A 42 -49.97 25.20 6.93
N SER A 43 -50.54 24.30 6.11
CA SER A 43 -49.83 23.57 5.07
C SER A 43 -48.97 24.58 4.32
N ALA A 44 -47.66 24.54 4.54
CA ALA A 44 -46.76 25.45 3.87
C ALA A 44 -46.97 25.27 2.38
N ASP A 45 -47.27 26.38 1.68
CA ASP A 45 -47.49 26.37 0.24
C ASP A 45 -46.33 25.60 -0.42
N PRO A 46 -46.60 24.49 -1.14
CA PRO A 46 -45.56 23.66 -1.76
C PRO A 46 -44.61 24.48 -2.63
N SER A 47 -45.11 25.56 -3.26
CA SER A 47 -44.28 26.48 -4.05
C SER A 47 -43.28 27.26 -3.19
N ALA A 48 -43.65 27.66 -1.97
CA ALA A 48 -42.75 28.35 -1.05
C ALA A 48 -41.60 27.44 -0.57
N CYS A 49 -41.84 26.14 -0.44
CA CYS A 49 -40.84 25.17 -0.01
C CYS A 49 -39.81 24.89 -1.11
N VAL A 50 -40.28 24.73 -2.34
CA VAL A 50 -39.43 24.68 -3.54
C VAL A 50 -38.56 25.92 -3.67
N GLY A 51 -39.13 27.12 -3.53
CA GLY A 51 -38.38 28.37 -3.60
C GLY A 51 -37.27 28.47 -2.54
N ARG A 52 -37.53 28.01 -1.31
CA ARG A 52 -36.50 27.94 -0.24
C ARG A 52 -35.38 26.95 -0.56
N TYR A 53 -35.72 25.80 -1.12
CA TYR A 53 -34.72 24.80 -1.49
C TYR A 53 -33.86 25.29 -2.65
N HIS A 54 -34.49 25.84 -3.70
CA HIS A 54 -33.80 26.46 -4.84
C HIS A 54 -32.85 27.58 -4.40
N ALA A 55 -33.29 28.49 -3.52
CA ALA A 55 -32.42 29.53 -2.95
C ALA A 55 -31.21 28.93 -2.18
N SER A 56 -31.40 27.80 -1.50
CA SER A 56 -30.33 27.09 -0.80
C SER A 56 -29.33 26.46 -1.78
N LEU A 57 -29.80 25.88 -2.89
CA LEU A 57 -28.93 25.35 -3.95
C LEU A 57 -28.05 26.46 -4.57
N ILE A 58 -28.62 27.63 -4.84
CA ILE A 58 -27.85 28.80 -5.31
C ILE A 58 -26.76 29.17 -4.29
N ALA A 59 -27.09 29.22 -3.00
CA ALA A 59 -26.12 29.54 -1.95
C ALA A 59 -24.99 28.50 -1.84
N ILE A 60 -25.31 27.20 -1.97
CA ILE A 60 -24.33 26.11 -2.01
C ILE A 60 -23.42 26.24 -3.25
N GLY A 61 -24.01 26.55 -4.41
CA GLY A 61 -23.29 26.81 -5.66
C GLY A 61 -22.28 27.97 -5.56
N GLN A 62 -22.54 28.94 -4.68
CA GLN A 62 -21.65 30.09 -4.44
C GLN A 62 -20.60 29.84 -3.35
N SER A 63 -20.82 28.86 -2.45
CA SER A 63 -20.00 28.67 -1.24
C SER A 63 -19.20 27.36 -1.26
N GLU A 64 -19.88 26.21 -1.30
CA GLU A 64 -19.26 24.89 -1.20
C GLU A 64 -18.71 24.41 -2.55
N TYR A 65 -19.50 24.53 -3.61
CA TYR A 65 -19.11 24.01 -4.94
C TYR A 65 -17.79 24.60 -5.48
N PRO A 66 -17.47 25.91 -5.32
CA PRO A 66 -16.18 26.46 -5.74
C PRO A 66 -14.97 25.86 -5.00
N LYS A 67 -15.17 25.28 -3.79
CA LYS A 67 -14.12 24.60 -3.05
C LYS A 67 -13.65 23.33 -3.77
N ILE A 68 -14.52 22.66 -4.54
CA ILE A 68 -14.14 21.49 -5.36
C ILE A 68 -13.06 21.88 -6.37
N LYS A 69 -13.18 23.03 -7.04
CA LYS A 69 -12.18 23.51 -8.00
C LYS A 69 -10.83 23.76 -7.32
N THR A 70 -10.85 24.40 -6.15
CA THR A 70 -9.64 24.66 -5.36
C THR A 70 -8.98 23.36 -4.90
N ALA A 71 -9.78 22.45 -4.37
CA ALA A 71 -9.34 21.13 -3.92
C ALA A 71 -8.78 20.28 -5.06
N ARG A 72 -9.38 20.36 -6.26
CA ARG A 72 -8.87 19.74 -7.48
C ARG A 72 -7.47 20.29 -7.79
N THR A 73 -7.27 21.61 -7.82
CA THR A 73 -5.93 22.18 -8.06
C THR A 73 -4.89 21.69 -7.06
N ILE A 74 -5.25 21.55 -5.77
CA ILE A 74 -4.38 20.99 -4.73
C ILE A 74 -4.05 19.52 -5.04
N ALA A 75 -5.05 18.71 -5.39
CA ALA A 75 -4.88 17.29 -5.72
C ALA A 75 -3.94 17.06 -6.93
N PHE A 76 -3.94 17.98 -7.90
CA PHE A 76 -3.08 17.92 -9.09
C PHE A 76 -1.63 18.35 -8.83
N LYS A 77 -1.38 19.24 -7.86
CA LYS A 77 -0.05 19.87 -7.65
C LYS A 77 1.03 18.84 -7.32
N GLY A 78 0.71 17.80 -6.54
CA GLY A 78 1.68 16.80 -6.11
C GLY A 78 2.86 17.42 -5.33
N ASP A 79 3.91 16.62 -5.18
CA ASP A 79 5.17 17.00 -4.54
C ASP A 79 6.32 16.85 -5.55
N ASP A 80 6.78 17.97 -6.08
CA ASP A 80 7.87 18.03 -7.07
C ASP A 80 9.22 17.61 -6.49
N SER A 81 9.37 17.55 -5.16
CA SER A 81 10.59 17.03 -4.53
C SER A 81 10.72 15.51 -4.65
N LEU A 82 9.61 14.81 -4.94
CA LEU A 82 9.61 13.37 -5.10
C LEU A 82 10.14 12.94 -6.47
N PRO A 83 10.94 11.87 -6.55
CA PRO A 83 11.56 11.43 -7.80
C PRO A 83 10.55 11.05 -8.88
N GLY A 84 9.33 10.60 -8.53
CA GLY A 84 8.34 10.11 -9.48
C GLY A 84 8.52 8.62 -9.86
N SER A 85 9.49 7.96 -9.25
CA SER A 85 9.75 6.53 -9.37
C SER A 85 10.47 6.05 -8.12
N LEU A 86 10.50 4.75 -7.89
CA LEU A 86 11.38 4.18 -6.87
C LEU A 86 12.85 4.45 -7.26
N ILE A 87 13.67 4.86 -6.29
CA ILE A 87 15.11 5.06 -6.39
C ILE A 87 15.79 3.72 -6.64
N PHE A 88 15.34 2.69 -5.93
CA PHE A 88 15.79 1.31 -6.09
C PHE A 88 14.72 0.48 -6.78
N ALA A 89 15.11 -0.23 -7.85
CA ALA A 89 14.21 -1.15 -8.52
C ALA A 89 13.89 -2.33 -7.57
N PRO A 90 12.61 -2.66 -7.34
CA PRO A 90 12.25 -3.79 -6.51
C PRO A 90 12.78 -5.09 -7.12
N PRO A 91 13.24 -6.04 -6.29
CA PRO A 91 13.78 -7.30 -6.80
C PRO A 91 12.70 -8.13 -7.49
N SER A 92 13.08 -8.84 -8.55
CA SER A 92 12.23 -9.76 -9.31
C SER A 92 12.00 -11.10 -8.59
N GLN A 93 12.02 -11.11 -7.26
CA GLN A 93 11.80 -12.32 -6.47
C GLN A 93 10.33 -12.73 -6.53
N PRO A 94 10.02 -14.04 -6.45
CA PRO A 94 8.64 -14.50 -6.27
C PRO A 94 8.04 -13.86 -5.01
N ARG A 95 6.83 -13.32 -5.15
CA ARG A 95 6.06 -12.69 -4.08
C ARG A 95 4.67 -13.29 -4.06
N ASP A 96 4.05 -13.29 -2.90
CA ASP A 96 2.62 -13.61 -2.79
C ASP A 96 1.74 -12.48 -3.38
N SER A 97 0.43 -12.72 -3.45
CA SER A 97 -0.52 -11.76 -4.01
C SER A 97 -0.55 -10.44 -3.24
N ASP A 98 -0.35 -10.50 -1.93
CA ASP A 98 -0.59 -9.39 -1.01
C ASP A 98 0.63 -8.47 -0.95
N GLU A 99 1.83 -9.06 -0.95
CA GLU A 99 3.11 -8.38 -1.17
C GLU A 99 3.15 -7.72 -2.55
N MET A 100 2.66 -8.40 -3.60
CA MET A 100 2.53 -7.79 -4.94
C MET A 100 1.53 -6.64 -4.96
N ALA A 101 0.43 -6.72 -4.20
CA ALA A 101 -0.53 -5.63 -4.08
C ALA A 101 0.08 -4.42 -3.34
N ALA A 102 0.74 -4.65 -2.20
CA ALA A 102 1.42 -3.61 -1.43
C ALA A 102 2.51 -2.91 -2.25
N LEU A 103 3.34 -3.67 -2.98
CA LEU A 103 4.38 -3.11 -3.84
C LEU A 103 3.80 -2.29 -5.02
N ARG A 104 2.72 -2.78 -5.65
CA ARG A 104 2.04 -2.03 -6.71
C ARG A 104 1.49 -0.71 -6.18
N GLN A 105 0.91 -0.72 -4.98
CA GLN A 105 0.42 0.48 -4.32
C GLN A 105 1.54 1.47 -4.01
N ALA A 106 2.66 1.01 -3.44
CA ALA A 106 3.83 1.84 -3.19
C ALA A 106 4.39 2.46 -4.49
N THR A 107 4.47 1.67 -5.56
CA THR A 107 4.93 2.13 -6.88
C THR A 107 3.98 3.16 -7.48
N ALA A 108 2.66 2.96 -7.32
CA ALA A 108 1.65 3.92 -7.76
C ALA A 108 1.80 5.25 -7.03
N GLN A 109 2.03 5.23 -5.71
CA GLN A 109 2.27 6.44 -4.91
C GLN A 109 3.57 7.15 -5.31
N ALA A 110 4.65 6.41 -5.58
CA ALA A 110 5.90 6.97 -6.07
C ALA A 110 5.70 7.72 -7.41
N ARG A 111 4.98 7.11 -8.36
CA ARG A 111 4.63 7.73 -9.65
C ARG A 111 3.68 8.92 -9.52
N ALA A 112 2.75 8.83 -8.57
CA ALA A 112 1.82 9.90 -8.29
C ALA A 112 2.54 11.12 -7.72
N ARG A 113 3.74 10.99 -7.13
CA ARG A 113 4.43 12.09 -6.43
C ARG A 113 3.51 12.76 -5.42
N GLY A 114 2.84 11.96 -4.58
CA GLY A 114 1.87 12.48 -3.61
C GLY A 114 0.56 13.03 -4.20
N ARG A 115 0.37 13.01 -5.53
CA ARG A 115 -0.92 13.32 -6.16
C ARG A 115 -1.97 12.29 -5.75
N ALA A 116 -3.23 12.73 -5.86
CA ALA A 116 -4.38 11.88 -5.67
C ALA A 116 -4.33 10.59 -6.51
N ALA A 117 -4.67 9.46 -5.89
CA ALA A 117 -4.56 8.14 -6.53
C ALA A 117 -5.46 8.00 -7.77
N TRP A 118 -6.61 8.68 -7.79
CA TRP A 118 -7.55 8.61 -8.91
C TRP A 118 -7.02 9.26 -10.19
N LEU A 119 -6.08 10.21 -10.08
CA LEU A 119 -5.46 10.85 -11.24
C LEU A 119 -4.66 9.86 -12.10
N ALA A 120 -4.23 8.74 -11.54
CA ALA A 120 -3.50 7.71 -12.27
C ALA A 120 -4.38 6.93 -13.27
N SER A 121 -5.71 6.94 -13.12
CA SER A 121 -6.65 6.21 -13.99
C SER A 121 -7.43 7.16 -14.88
N ALA A 122 -7.48 6.90 -16.19
CA ALA A 122 -8.31 7.68 -17.12
C ALA A 122 -9.80 7.56 -16.78
N ASP A 123 -10.26 6.35 -16.45
CA ASP A 123 -11.63 6.07 -16.04
C ASP A 123 -12.02 6.88 -14.79
N LYS A 124 -11.18 6.83 -13.74
CA LYS A 124 -11.48 7.58 -12.50
C LYS A 124 -11.45 9.10 -12.70
N ARG A 125 -10.58 9.61 -13.58
CA ARG A 125 -10.59 11.04 -13.96
C ARG A 125 -11.89 11.41 -14.66
N TRP A 126 -12.38 10.58 -15.56
CA TRP A 126 -13.66 10.79 -16.22
C TRP A 126 -14.83 10.76 -15.22
N ILE A 127 -14.88 9.79 -14.31
CA ILE A 127 -15.92 9.74 -13.25
C ILE A 127 -15.85 11.00 -12.39
N ALA A 128 -14.66 11.44 -11.99
CA ALA A 128 -14.49 12.65 -11.19
C ALA A 128 -15.00 13.90 -11.93
N ASP A 129 -14.64 14.06 -13.21
CA ASP A 129 -15.14 15.16 -14.04
C ASP A 129 -16.66 15.09 -14.23
N ARG A 130 -17.22 13.88 -14.36
CA ARG A 130 -18.66 13.66 -14.46
C ARG A 130 -19.40 14.08 -13.19
N ILE A 131 -18.91 13.68 -12.01
CA ILE A 131 -19.49 14.09 -10.71
C ILE A 131 -19.49 15.62 -10.59
N VAL A 132 -18.37 16.28 -10.89
CA VAL A 132 -18.28 17.74 -10.80
C VAL A 132 -19.27 18.40 -11.75
N THR A 133 -19.39 17.89 -12.98
CA THR A 133 -20.34 18.42 -13.98
C THR A 133 -21.77 18.23 -13.52
N GLU A 134 -22.15 17.03 -13.06
CA GLU A 134 -23.50 16.73 -12.57
C GLU A 134 -23.88 17.56 -11.35
N LEU A 135 -22.96 17.78 -10.40
CA LEU A 135 -23.18 18.66 -9.27
C LEU A 135 -23.37 20.11 -9.70
N GLY A 136 -22.57 20.58 -10.67
CA GLY A 136 -22.73 21.91 -11.23
C GLY A 136 -24.10 22.10 -11.89
N GLU A 137 -24.49 21.15 -12.74
CA GLU A 137 -25.81 21.14 -13.40
C GLU A 137 -26.94 21.13 -12.37
N TYR A 138 -26.86 20.27 -11.35
CA TYR A 138 -27.85 20.15 -10.27
C TYR A 138 -28.02 21.45 -9.49
N LEU A 139 -26.92 22.11 -9.12
CA LEU A 139 -26.94 23.37 -8.36
C LEU A 139 -27.45 24.57 -9.16
N THR A 140 -27.48 24.46 -10.50
CA THR A 140 -27.96 25.51 -11.41
C THR A 140 -29.34 25.21 -12.01
N GLN A 141 -30.04 24.18 -11.51
CA GLN A 141 -31.38 23.87 -11.99
C GLN A 141 -32.34 25.02 -11.70
N ASP A 142 -33.18 25.35 -12.69
CA ASP A 142 -34.26 26.31 -12.51
C ASP A 142 -35.25 25.81 -11.45
N GLU A 143 -35.92 26.76 -10.79
CA GLU A 143 -36.98 26.46 -9.86
C GLU A 143 -38.07 25.60 -10.53
N SER A 144 -38.34 24.42 -9.97
CA SER A 144 -39.34 23.50 -10.49
C SER A 144 -40.12 22.84 -9.37
N PRO A 145 -41.42 22.52 -9.57
CA PRO A 145 -42.23 21.88 -8.53
C PRO A 145 -41.72 20.49 -8.13
N TYR A 146 -40.81 19.89 -8.92
CA TYR A 146 -40.24 18.56 -8.68
C TYR A 146 -38.88 18.60 -7.99
N LEU A 147 -38.35 19.78 -7.64
CA LEU A 147 -36.99 19.94 -7.13
C LEU A 147 -36.73 19.20 -5.80
N CYS A 148 -37.75 19.08 -4.95
CA CYS A 148 -37.69 18.33 -3.70
C CYS A 148 -37.79 16.79 -3.89
N GLY A 149 -38.14 16.32 -5.08
CA GLY A 149 -38.35 14.89 -5.37
C GLY A 149 -37.05 14.17 -5.74
N GLY A 150 -36.87 12.95 -5.21
CA GLY A 150 -35.77 12.05 -5.61
C GLY A 150 -34.36 12.50 -5.20
N VAL A 151 -34.22 13.54 -4.37
CA VAL A 151 -32.92 14.03 -3.88
C VAL A 151 -32.10 12.94 -3.17
N PRO A 152 -32.67 12.13 -2.25
CA PRO A 152 -31.90 11.07 -1.60
C PRO A 152 -31.33 10.04 -2.58
N ASP A 153 -32.10 9.63 -3.59
CA ASP A 153 -31.67 8.66 -4.61
C ASP A 153 -30.56 9.23 -5.51
N TYR A 154 -30.67 10.53 -5.86
CA TYR A 154 -29.64 11.24 -6.60
C TYR A 154 -28.34 11.30 -5.78
N LEU A 155 -28.39 11.74 -4.52
CA LEU A 155 -27.21 11.84 -3.66
C LEU A 155 -26.57 10.45 -3.43
N ALA A 156 -27.37 9.41 -3.21
CA ALA A 156 -26.88 8.04 -3.10
C ALA A 156 -26.14 7.59 -4.37
N THR A 157 -26.66 7.94 -5.54
CA THR A 157 -26.03 7.65 -6.83
C THR A 157 -24.67 8.36 -6.97
N VAL A 158 -24.61 9.67 -6.66
CA VAL A 158 -23.36 10.44 -6.73
C VAL A 158 -22.32 9.94 -5.71
N ARG A 159 -22.73 9.63 -4.47
CA ARG A 159 -21.86 9.01 -3.46
C ARG A 159 -21.29 7.68 -3.94
N SER A 160 -22.11 6.84 -4.58
CA SER A 160 -21.62 5.57 -5.16
C SER A 160 -20.54 5.77 -6.24
N PHE A 161 -20.62 6.85 -7.03
CA PHE A 161 -19.56 7.20 -7.99
C PHE A 161 -18.31 7.73 -7.27
N ALA A 162 -18.47 8.54 -6.23
CA ALA A 162 -17.35 9.02 -5.41
C ALA A 162 -16.58 7.86 -4.75
N ASP A 163 -17.29 6.85 -4.23
CA ASP A 163 -16.71 5.64 -3.65
C ASP A 163 -15.88 4.84 -4.66
N ARG A 164 -16.34 4.76 -5.91
CA ARG A 164 -15.58 4.11 -7.00
C ARG A 164 -14.26 4.83 -7.29
N ILE A 165 -14.22 6.15 -7.12
CA ILE A 165 -13.00 6.96 -7.30
C ILE A 165 -12.02 6.76 -6.15
N ALA A 166 -12.51 6.72 -4.91
CA ALA A 166 -11.73 6.62 -3.67
C ALA A 166 -10.72 5.45 -3.63
N SER A 167 -10.83 4.50 -4.57
CA SER A 167 -10.07 3.25 -4.67
C SER A 167 -10.51 2.26 -3.60
N ALA A 168 -10.73 1.02 -4.02
CA ALA A 168 -11.13 -0.06 -3.10
C ALA A 168 -10.21 -0.07 -1.86
N PRO A 169 -10.78 -0.15 -0.64
CA PRO A 169 -10.04 -0.19 0.60
C PRO A 169 -9.43 -1.58 0.78
N ALA A 170 -8.46 -1.96 -0.06
CA ALA A 170 -7.40 -2.78 0.51
C ALA A 170 -6.77 -1.89 1.58
N GLU A 171 -7.03 -2.22 2.84
CA GLU A 171 -6.85 -1.28 3.94
C GLU A 171 -5.40 -0.79 3.90
N PRO A 172 -5.15 0.53 3.83
CA PRO A 172 -3.79 1.06 3.84
C PRO A 172 -2.97 0.48 5.00
N ALA A 173 -3.63 0.16 6.11
CA ALA A 173 -3.07 -0.52 7.27
C ALA A 173 -2.61 -1.96 6.99
N GLU A 174 -3.35 -2.74 6.19
CA GLU A 174 -2.99 -4.10 5.80
C GLU A 174 -1.75 -4.08 4.89
N HIS A 175 -1.74 -3.26 3.83
CA HIS A 175 -0.57 -3.11 2.97
C HIS A 175 0.67 -2.64 3.74
N LEU A 176 0.49 -1.74 4.72
CA LEU A 176 1.58 -1.33 5.60
C LEU A 176 2.10 -2.49 6.46
N THR A 177 1.20 -3.32 6.98
CA THR A 177 1.57 -4.47 7.82
C THR A 177 2.31 -5.52 7.00
N VAL A 178 1.79 -5.89 5.83
CA VAL A 178 2.46 -6.80 4.87
C VAL A 178 3.84 -6.25 4.51
N GLN A 179 3.92 -4.99 4.09
CA GLN A 179 5.20 -4.41 3.68
C GLN A 179 6.23 -4.34 4.84
N ARG A 180 5.79 -4.10 6.08
CA ARG A 180 6.70 -4.16 7.24
C ARG A 180 7.31 -5.54 7.43
N GLU A 181 6.54 -6.61 7.26
CA GLU A 181 7.07 -7.98 7.34
C GLU A 181 8.07 -8.28 6.22
N VAL A 182 7.78 -7.83 4.99
CA VAL A 182 8.70 -7.94 3.86
C VAL A 182 10.02 -7.24 4.16
N VAL A 183 9.97 -6.00 4.68
CA VAL A 183 11.15 -5.24 5.08
C VAL A 183 11.95 -5.95 6.17
N ARG A 184 11.28 -6.45 7.23
CA ARG A 184 11.95 -7.20 8.31
C ARG A 184 12.68 -8.42 7.77
N ARG A 185 12.07 -9.16 6.85
CA ARG A 185 12.70 -10.33 6.21
C ARG A 185 13.91 -9.92 5.36
N ALA A 186 13.79 -8.86 4.56
CA ALA A 186 14.89 -8.36 3.74
C ALA A 186 16.07 -7.85 4.60
N ILE A 187 15.80 -7.13 5.68
CA ILE A 187 16.81 -6.68 6.65
C ILE A 187 17.53 -7.87 7.28
N ARG A 188 16.79 -8.89 7.76
CA ARG A 188 17.40 -10.10 8.34
C ARG A 188 18.28 -10.85 7.34
N GLN A 189 17.84 -10.97 6.09
CA GLN A 189 18.64 -11.60 5.03
C GLN A 189 19.92 -10.80 4.73
N ALA A 190 19.84 -9.47 4.71
CA ALA A 190 21.00 -8.62 4.52
C ALA A 190 22.01 -8.75 5.66
N PHE A 191 21.55 -8.72 6.93
CA PHE A 191 22.45 -8.93 8.06
C PHE A 191 23.07 -10.32 8.05
N ALA A 192 22.31 -11.38 7.76
CA ALA A 192 22.83 -12.74 7.69
C ALA A 192 23.93 -12.90 6.64
N ALA A 193 23.81 -12.24 5.49
CA ALA A 193 24.83 -12.28 4.44
C ALA A 193 26.09 -11.46 4.78
N MET A 194 25.97 -10.47 5.66
CA MET A 194 27.09 -9.64 6.12
C MET A 194 27.73 -10.17 7.42
N GLN A 195 27.18 -11.22 8.03
CA GLN A 195 27.81 -11.85 9.18
C GLN A 195 29.13 -12.49 8.76
N PRO A 196 30.17 -12.40 9.61
CA PRO A 196 31.42 -13.11 9.35
C PRO A 196 31.11 -14.60 9.24
N VAL A 197 31.61 -15.25 8.18
CA VAL A 197 31.48 -16.69 8.02
C VAL A 197 32.06 -17.33 9.28
N PRO A 198 31.29 -18.15 10.02
CA PRO A 198 31.79 -18.75 11.24
C PRO A 198 33.05 -19.54 10.90
N ALA A 199 34.16 -19.18 11.55
CA ALA A 199 35.39 -19.93 11.39
C ALA A 199 35.08 -21.41 11.70
N PRO A 200 35.49 -22.36 10.83
CA PRO A 200 35.24 -23.77 11.08
C PRO A 200 35.87 -24.14 12.43
N ARG A 201 35.03 -24.29 13.46
CA ARG A 201 35.50 -24.66 14.81
C ARG A 201 36.10 -26.06 14.86
N PHE A 202 35.76 -26.88 13.87
CA PHE A 202 36.31 -28.20 13.68
C PHE A 202 36.61 -28.35 12.19
N ALA A 203 37.89 -28.35 11.83
CA ALA A 203 38.28 -29.08 10.63
C ALA A 203 37.75 -30.51 10.84
N PRO A 204 36.99 -31.10 9.89
CA PRO A 204 36.72 -32.53 9.94
C PRO A 204 38.06 -33.20 10.22
N PRO A 205 38.17 -34.12 11.22
CA PRO A 205 39.41 -34.87 11.42
C PRO A 205 39.80 -35.37 10.04
N GLU A 206 41.03 -35.05 9.61
CA GLU A 206 41.53 -35.35 8.28
C GLU A 206 41.00 -36.73 7.93
N ARG A 207 40.04 -36.80 7.00
CA ARG A 207 39.67 -38.10 6.47
C ARG A 207 40.96 -38.53 5.82
N GLY A 208 41.63 -39.51 6.43
CA GLY A 208 42.88 -40.06 5.93
C GLY A 208 42.79 -40.14 4.41
N SER A 209 43.86 -39.68 3.77
CA SER A 209 44.02 -39.34 2.35
C SER A 209 43.70 -40.45 1.33
N ASP A 210 42.85 -41.41 1.64
CA ASP A 210 42.45 -42.52 0.77
C ASP A 210 41.35 -42.16 -0.24
N LEU A 211 40.81 -40.94 -0.21
CA LEU A 211 39.80 -40.52 -1.21
C LEU A 211 40.37 -40.30 -2.63
N PHE A 212 41.69 -40.33 -2.80
CA PHE A 212 42.30 -40.36 -4.13
C PHE A 212 42.36 -41.77 -4.77
N ALA A 213 42.06 -42.84 -4.02
CA ALA A 213 42.01 -44.20 -4.56
C ALA A 213 40.73 -44.50 -5.38
N GLY A 214 39.75 -43.59 -5.40
CA GLY A 214 38.46 -43.79 -6.06
C GLY A 214 38.15 -42.87 -7.25
N LEU A 215 39.03 -41.93 -7.61
CA LEU A 215 38.84 -41.10 -8.80
C LEU A 215 39.16 -41.93 -10.04
N ARG A 216 38.15 -42.65 -10.54
CA ARG A 216 38.19 -43.27 -11.87
C ARG A 216 38.54 -42.19 -12.91
N PRO A 217 39.49 -42.44 -13.83
CA PRO A 217 39.71 -41.56 -14.97
C PRO A 217 38.40 -41.47 -15.75
N SER A 218 37.90 -40.26 -16.00
CA SER A 218 36.80 -40.05 -16.93
C SER A 218 37.27 -40.42 -18.33
N LYS A 219 37.09 -41.68 -18.71
CA LYS A 219 37.03 -42.08 -20.11
C LYS A 219 35.61 -41.87 -20.58
N ASP A 220 35.51 -41.20 -21.73
CA ASP A 220 34.33 -41.04 -22.57
C ASP A 220 33.42 -39.85 -22.24
N ALA A 221 33.93 -38.67 -22.63
CA ALA A 221 33.11 -37.72 -23.35
C ALA A 221 32.52 -38.40 -24.61
N GLY A 222 31.30 -38.92 -24.51
CA GLY A 222 30.59 -39.46 -25.68
C GLY A 222 29.27 -40.15 -25.37
N ARG A 223 28.18 -39.60 -25.92
CA ARG A 223 26.80 -40.14 -26.06
C ARG A 223 25.79 -40.00 -24.90
N MET A 224 24.93 -38.99 -25.10
CA MET A 224 23.45 -39.08 -25.20
C MET A 224 22.65 -39.85 -24.14
N THR A 225 21.85 -39.07 -23.41
CA THR A 225 20.38 -39.22 -23.23
C THR A 225 19.78 -40.62 -23.48
N ALA A 226 19.16 -41.24 -22.47
CA ALA A 226 17.75 -41.01 -22.12
C ALA A 226 17.23 -42.03 -21.09
N PHE A 227 16.29 -41.56 -20.23
CA PHE A 227 15.31 -42.31 -19.45
C PHE A 227 15.78 -43.37 -18.43
N LEU A 228 15.63 -43.05 -17.12
CA LEU A 228 14.52 -43.57 -16.28
C LEU A 228 14.73 -43.24 -14.78
N THR A 229 13.74 -42.55 -14.22
CA THR A 229 13.28 -42.50 -12.80
C THR A 229 14.14 -41.84 -11.70
N PRO A 230 13.56 -40.91 -10.92
CA PRO A 230 14.11 -40.48 -9.64
C PRO A 230 13.82 -41.55 -8.58
N ALA A 231 14.84 -42.30 -8.18
CA ALA A 231 14.73 -43.17 -7.02
C ALA A 231 14.58 -42.31 -5.75
N ALA A 232 13.34 -42.22 -5.28
CA ALA A 232 13.00 -41.82 -3.93
C ALA A 232 13.63 -42.81 -2.94
N HIS A 233 14.76 -42.44 -2.34
CA HIS A 233 15.21 -43.04 -1.09
C HIS A 233 15.41 -41.95 -0.04
N SER A 234 14.34 -41.80 0.74
CA SER A 234 14.30 -41.57 2.17
C SER A 234 15.52 -42.13 2.91
N THR A 235 16.65 -41.45 2.82
CA THR A 235 17.59 -41.42 3.94
C THR A 235 17.19 -40.23 4.77
N ARG A 236 16.50 -40.51 5.88
CA ARG A 236 16.56 -39.68 7.08
C ARG A 236 18.04 -39.49 7.36
N LYS A 237 18.66 -38.45 6.79
CA LYS A 237 19.89 -37.89 7.33
C LYS A 237 19.52 -37.56 8.76
N ARG A 238 19.92 -38.42 9.69
CA ARG A 238 20.10 -37.99 11.08
C ARG A 238 20.90 -36.72 10.97
N VAL A 239 20.27 -35.61 11.33
CA VAL A 239 20.92 -34.33 11.49
C VAL A 239 21.92 -34.57 12.61
N TYR A 240 23.16 -34.96 12.26
CA TYR A 240 24.31 -34.86 13.14
C TYR A 240 24.61 -33.36 13.25
N GLY A 241 23.73 -32.65 13.96
CA GLY A 241 24.06 -31.40 14.62
C GLY A 241 24.52 -31.74 16.04
N PRO A 242 25.37 -30.91 16.66
CA PRO A 242 25.66 -31.05 18.08
C PRO A 242 24.34 -31.10 18.86
N VAL A 243 24.27 -31.95 19.89
CA VAL A 243 23.19 -31.91 20.87
C VAL A 243 23.16 -30.47 21.39
N ILE A 244 22.09 -29.75 21.07
CA ILE A 244 21.88 -28.40 21.59
C ILE A 244 21.72 -28.60 23.09
N ASP A 245 22.72 -28.16 23.85
CA ASP A 245 22.73 -28.32 25.29
C ASP A 245 21.50 -27.59 25.86
N PRO A 246 20.59 -28.33 26.54
CA PRO A 246 19.30 -27.80 26.99
C PRO A 246 19.45 -26.72 28.08
N ASP A 247 20.64 -26.56 28.65
CA ASP A 247 20.96 -25.54 29.63
C ASP A 247 21.47 -24.23 28.99
N LEU A 248 21.65 -24.19 27.66
CA LEU A 248 21.89 -22.91 26.98
C LEU A 248 20.62 -22.06 27.02
N PRO A 249 20.72 -20.79 27.47
CA PRO A 249 19.60 -19.87 27.35
C PRO A 249 19.16 -19.81 25.89
N PRO A 250 17.85 -19.73 25.62
CA PRO A 250 17.35 -19.67 24.25
C PRO A 250 18.10 -18.56 23.52
N LEU A 251 18.68 -18.89 22.35
CA LEU A 251 19.36 -17.92 21.51
C LEU A 251 18.48 -16.69 21.41
N ALA A 252 18.95 -15.57 21.96
CA ALA A 252 18.19 -14.33 22.01
C ALA A 252 17.67 -14.06 20.59
N MET A 253 16.35 -14.20 20.41
CA MET A 253 15.76 -13.98 19.11
C MET A 253 16.10 -12.56 18.73
N ALA A 254 16.75 -12.39 17.57
CA ALA A 254 17.18 -11.10 17.08
C ALA A 254 16.02 -10.11 17.23
N GLU A 255 16.28 -9.03 17.95
CA GLU A 255 15.27 -8.05 18.35
C GLU A 255 14.50 -7.57 17.11
N VAL A 256 13.16 -7.55 17.20
CA VAL A 256 12.31 -7.15 16.09
C VAL A 256 12.62 -5.70 15.76
N THR A 257 13.26 -5.45 14.61
CA THR A 257 13.57 -4.08 14.18
C THR A 257 12.27 -3.29 14.10
N PRO A 258 12.11 -2.23 14.91
CA PRO A 258 10.93 -1.39 14.81
C PRO A 258 11.00 -0.65 13.48
N LEU A 259 9.86 -0.49 12.78
CA LEU A 259 9.78 0.16 11.46
C LEU A 259 8.57 1.09 11.34
N ALA A 260 8.01 1.48 12.48
CA ALA A 260 6.78 2.28 12.53
C ALA A 260 7.00 3.77 12.20
N SER A 261 8.21 4.31 12.45
CA SER A 261 8.54 5.72 12.28
C SER A 261 9.71 5.94 11.32
N ASP A 262 9.86 7.16 10.82
CA ASP A 262 10.99 7.59 9.99
C ASP A 262 12.32 7.37 10.68
N ARG A 263 12.41 7.75 11.95
CA ARG A 263 13.62 7.54 12.76
C ARG A 263 14.01 6.06 12.79
N ASN A 264 13.05 5.16 12.93
CA ASN A 264 13.31 3.73 12.97
C ASN A 264 13.76 3.18 11.61
N ARG A 265 13.18 3.67 10.51
CA ARG A 265 13.60 3.33 9.14
C ARG A 265 15.01 3.84 8.82
N LEU A 266 15.33 5.07 9.24
CA LEU A 266 16.68 5.64 9.13
C LEU A 266 17.70 4.82 9.92
N ALA A 267 17.37 4.47 11.17
CA ALA A 267 18.22 3.62 12.00
C ALA A 267 18.47 2.24 11.36
N ALA A 268 17.45 1.65 10.72
CA ALA A 268 17.60 0.40 9.97
C ALA A 268 18.56 0.55 8.77
N LEU A 269 18.44 1.64 8.00
CA LEU A 269 19.37 1.92 6.89
C LEU A 269 20.80 2.12 7.38
N ASP A 270 20.99 2.92 8.43
CA ASP A 270 22.31 3.19 9.00
C ASP A 270 22.92 1.92 9.61
N GLY A 271 22.12 1.06 10.25
CA GLY A 271 22.54 -0.24 10.74
C GLY A 271 23.02 -1.19 9.65
N LEU A 272 22.32 -1.25 8.51
CA LEU A 272 22.74 -2.04 7.35
C LEU A 272 24.08 -1.55 6.77
N VAL A 273 24.25 -0.22 6.64
CA VAL A 273 25.50 0.38 6.14
C VAL A 273 26.65 0.16 7.14
N ALA A 274 26.39 0.29 8.44
CA ALA A 274 27.38 0.04 9.48
C ALA A 274 27.83 -1.43 9.48
N ALA A 275 26.92 -2.38 9.35
CA ALA A 275 27.25 -3.80 9.23
C ALA A 275 28.06 -4.11 7.96
N ALA A 276 27.72 -3.51 6.82
CA ALA A 276 28.50 -3.66 5.59
C ALA A 276 29.95 -3.16 5.74
N ARG A 277 30.14 -2.05 6.46
CA ARG A 277 31.47 -1.50 6.77
C ARG A 277 32.23 -2.37 7.76
N ALA A 278 31.59 -2.81 8.84
CA ALA A 278 32.19 -3.68 9.86
C ALA A 278 32.62 -5.03 9.28
N GLY A 279 31.85 -5.57 8.33
CA GLY A 279 32.20 -6.78 7.59
C GLY A 279 33.27 -6.59 6.51
N GLY A 280 33.79 -5.37 6.31
CA GLY A 280 34.81 -5.07 5.30
C GLY A 280 34.31 -5.06 3.86
N PHE A 281 32.99 -5.07 3.63
CA PHE A 281 32.39 -5.13 2.29
C PHE A 281 32.33 -3.77 1.60
N ALA A 282 32.39 -2.68 2.36
CA ALA A 282 32.36 -1.31 1.86
C ALA A 282 33.76 -0.70 1.90
N THR A 283 34.23 -0.22 0.75
CA THR A 283 35.45 0.61 0.71
C THR A 283 35.11 1.98 1.30
N PRO A 284 35.94 2.55 2.20
CA PRO A 284 35.74 3.93 2.62
C PRO A 284 35.72 4.84 1.38
N PRO A 285 34.76 5.76 1.27
CA PRO A 285 34.68 6.64 0.10
C PRO A 285 36.00 7.42 -0.02
N LYS A 286 36.64 7.37 -1.19
CA LYS A 286 37.76 8.26 -1.52
C LYS A 286 37.20 9.69 -1.64
N GLY A 287 37.16 10.40 -0.51
CA GLY A 287 36.52 11.71 -0.38
C GLY A 287 35.40 11.68 0.67
N GLU A 288 35.73 12.05 1.90
CA GLU A 288 34.85 12.03 3.08
C GLU A 288 33.66 13.01 3.01
N VAL A 289 33.59 13.83 1.97
CA VAL A 289 32.69 14.99 1.86
C VAL A 289 31.23 14.60 1.55
N ALA A 290 30.97 13.46 0.90
CA ALA A 290 29.62 13.12 0.43
C ALA A 290 28.69 12.55 1.52
N VAL A 291 29.23 11.85 2.53
CA VAL A 291 28.40 11.17 3.54
C VAL A 291 27.99 12.13 4.67
N THR A 292 28.84 13.07 5.05
CA THR A 292 28.54 14.08 6.07
C THR A 292 27.52 15.12 5.58
N GLY A 293 27.60 15.53 4.31
CA GLY A 293 26.58 16.39 3.69
C GLY A 293 25.18 15.76 3.69
N SER A 294 25.08 14.46 3.40
CA SER A 294 23.83 13.69 3.44
C SER A 294 23.18 13.66 4.84
N VAL A 295 23.98 13.61 5.91
CA VAL A 295 23.45 13.61 7.28
C VAL A 295 22.81 14.96 7.61
N GLY A 296 23.42 16.07 7.20
CA GLY A 296 22.86 17.41 7.37
C GLY A 296 21.55 17.61 6.60
N GLU A 297 21.49 17.11 5.36
CA GLU A 297 20.28 17.19 4.52
C GLU A 297 19.14 16.31 5.05
N THR A 298 19.46 15.10 5.53
CA THR A 298 18.49 14.20 6.18
C THR A 298 17.93 14.81 7.47
N ARG A 299 18.79 15.45 8.27
CA ARG A 299 18.38 16.13 9.51
C ARG A 299 17.47 17.32 9.21
N ARG A 300 17.85 18.17 8.25
CA ARG A 300 17.00 19.27 7.80
C ARG A 300 15.66 18.75 7.30
N ALA A 301 15.64 17.64 6.55
CA ALA A 301 14.41 17.05 6.04
C ALA A 301 13.47 16.59 7.17
N LEU A 302 14.04 15.97 8.21
CA LEU A 302 13.32 15.60 9.43
C LEU A 302 12.72 16.83 10.14
N GLU A 303 13.45 17.94 10.19
CA GLU A 303 13.01 19.21 10.81
C GLU A 303 11.94 19.93 9.97
N THR A 304 12.02 19.85 8.63
CA THR A 304 11.06 20.48 7.71
C THR A 304 9.85 19.60 7.38
N GLY A 305 9.79 18.38 7.91
CA GLY A 305 8.74 17.40 7.56
C GLY A 305 8.81 16.89 6.11
N THR A 306 9.96 17.02 5.44
CA THR A 306 10.18 16.46 4.10
C THR A 306 10.76 15.05 4.22
N ARG A 307 10.44 14.17 3.27
CA ARG A 307 10.71 12.71 3.28
C ARG A 307 12.19 12.37 3.59
N PRO A 308 12.57 12.12 4.84
CA PRO A 308 14.00 12.05 5.21
C PRO A 308 14.59 10.69 4.83
N VAL A 309 13.78 9.63 4.84
CA VAL A 309 14.15 8.28 4.41
C VAL A 309 14.51 8.26 2.93
N LEU A 310 13.74 8.94 2.06
CA LEU A 310 14.03 9.02 0.62
C LEU A 310 15.32 9.80 0.33
N VAL A 311 15.56 10.90 1.05
CA VAL A 311 16.82 11.67 0.96
C VAL A 311 18.00 10.77 1.32
N ARG A 312 17.89 10.02 2.42
CA ARG A 312 18.93 9.08 2.85
C ARG A 312 19.15 7.98 1.81
N LEU A 313 18.09 7.35 1.30
CA LEU A 313 18.15 6.32 0.26
C LEU A 313 18.80 6.82 -1.03
N ALA A 314 18.49 8.05 -1.45
CA ALA A 314 19.12 8.68 -2.62
C ALA A 314 20.64 8.81 -2.45
N ALA A 315 21.09 9.22 -1.27
CA ALA A 315 22.51 9.31 -0.94
C ALA A 315 23.21 7.93 -0.91
N LEU A 316 22.51 6.89 -0.47
CA LEU A 316 23.03 5.51 -0.43
C LEU A 316 23.09 4.82 -1.81
N LYS A 317 22.49 5.41 -2.86
CA LYS A 317 22.43 4.81 -4.20
C LYS A 317 23.82 4.44 -4.74
N SER A 318 24.80 5.33 -4.57
CA SER A 318 26.18 5.13 -5.04
C SER A 318 26.92 3.98 -4.34
N LEU A 319 26.45 3.53 -3.17
CA LEU A 319 27.08 2.41 -2.45
C LEU A 319 26.81 1.07 -3.12
N VAL A 320 25.63 0.89 -3.73
CA VAL A 320 25.13 -0.40 -4.19
C VAL A 320 24.80 -0.45 -5.69
N VAL A 321 24.58 0.71 -6.34
CA VAL A 321 24.22 0.79 -7.76
C VAL A 321 25.42 1.23 -8.61
N GLY A 322 25.61 0.57 -9.75
CA GLY A 322 26.58 0.96 -10.78
C GLY A 322 27.90 0.19 -10.74
N LYS A 323 28.74 0.39 -11.77
CA LYS A 323 30.04 -0.29 -11.90
C LYS A 323 31.07 0.14 -10.85
N GLN A 324 30.93 1.35 -10.33
CA GLN A 324 31.80 1.95 -9.31
C GLN A 324 31.17 1.90 -7.90
N ALA A 325 30.24 0.97 -7.65
CA ALA A 325 29.60 0.81 -6.35
C ALA A 325 30.66 0.58 -5.26
N ALA A 326 30.58 1.33 -4.16
CA ALA A 326 31.54 1.25 -3.06
C ALA A 326 31.55 -0.12 -2.36
N ILE A 327 30.42 -0.83 -2.41
CA ILE A 327 30.32 -2.23 -2.01
C ILE A 327 30.73 -3.09 -3.20
N GLY A 328 31.95 -3.62 -3.12
CA GLY A 328 32.55 -4.43 -4.18
C GLY A 328 31.93 -5.82 -4.31
N ASP A 329 31.54 -6.41 -3.17
CA ASP A 329 31.00 -7.77 -3.10
C ASP A 329 29.63 -7.87 -3.79
N PRO A 330 29.50 -8.65 -4.89
CA PRO A 330 28.23 -8.84 -5.58
C PRO A 330 27.16 -9.55 -4.75
N LEU A 331 27.52 -10.42 -3.80
CA LEU A 331 26.57 -11.13 -2.94
C LEU A 331 25.94 -10.17 -1.93
N VAL A 332 26.75 -9.32 -1.30
CA VAL A 332 26.27 -8.30 -0.37
C VAL A 332 25.41 -7.26 -1.10
N ARG A 333 25.80 -6.82 -2.30
CA ARG A 333 24.94 -5.95 -3.12
C ARG A 333 23.58 -6.59 -3.44
N ARG A 334 23.56 -7.89 -3.78
CA ARG A 334 22.34 -8.62 -4.13
C ARG A 334 21.32 -8.70 -2.99
N VAL A 335 21.75 -8.59 -1.73
CA VAL A 335 20.84 -8.58 -0.57
C VAL A 335 20.52 -7.17 -0.06
N LEU A 336 21.47 -6.22 -0.16
CA LEU A 336 21.24 -4.83 0.26
C LEU A 336 20.29 -4.08 -0.67
N LEU A 337 20.39 -4.30 -1.98
CA LEU A 337 19.49 -3.66 -2.96
C LEU A 337 18.00 -3.96 -2.67
N PRO A 338 17.60 -5.23 -2.49
CA PRO A 338 16.27 -5.58 -1.98
C PRO A 338 15.91 -4.83 -0.70
N ALA A 339 16.76 -4.89 0.33
CA ALA A 339 16.45 -4.26 1.61
C ALA A 339 16.18 -2.76 1.49
N PHE A 340 16.97 -2.03 0.70
CA PHE A 340 16.75 -0.61 0.43
C PHE A 340 15.48 -0.36 -0.37
N ALA A 341 15.19 -1.17 -1.40
CA ALA A 341 13.97 -1.06 -2.18
C ALA A 341 12.71 -1.33 -1.34
N GLU A 342 12.74 -2.31 -0.43
CA GLU A 342 11.59 -2.60 0.44
C GLU A 342 11.37 -1.49 1.48
N ILE A 343 12.45 -0.93 2.05
CA ILE A 343 12.36 0.23 2.97
C ILE A 343 11.79 1.44 2.25
N GLU A 344 12.19 1.67 1.00
CA GLU A 344 11.64 2.71 0.14
C GLU A 344 10.13 2.52 -0.08
N ALA A 345 9.71 1.32 -0.47
CA ALA A 345 8.30 1.02 -0.68
C ALA A 345 7.47 1.22 0.61
N LEU A 346 8.02 0.83 1.76
CA LEU A 346 7.40 1.09 3.06
C LEU A 346 7.29 2.59 3.37
N ASP A 347 8.29 3.39 3.00
CA ASP A 347 8.28 4.83 3.19
C ASP A 347 7.13 5.50 2.43
N TYR A 348 6.93 5.14 1.16
CA TYR A 348 5.81 5.63 0.36
C TYR A 348 4.46 5.28 0.99
N LEU A 349 4.27 4.02 1.41
CA LEU A 349 3.01 3.57 2.01
C LEU A 349 2.70 4.30 3.33
N ALA A 350 3.72 4.55 4.17
CA ALA A 350 3.50 5.11 5.51
C ALA A 350 3.18 6.61 5.48
N HIS A 351 3.63 7.29 4.43
CA HIS A 351 3.38 8.71 4.25
C HIS A 351 2.28 8.98 3.22
N ARG A 352 1.30 8.09 3.14
CA ARG A 352 0.05 8.39 2.47
C ARG A 352 -0.59 9.60 3.16
N PRO A 353 -1.15 10.57 2.41
CA PRO A 353 -1.85 11.70 3.02
C PRO A 353 -2.97 11.19 3.95
N ALA A 354 -2.88 11.54 5.24
CA ALA A 354 -3.78 11.07 6.28
C ALA A 354 -5.20 11.67 6.18
N GLY A 355 -5.33 12.84 5.55
CA GLY A 355 -6.59 13.58 5.40
C GLY A 355 -7.47 13.17 4.21
N GLY A 356 -7.24 11.98 3.63
CA GLY A 356 -7.96 11.56 2.44
C GLY A 356 -7.65 12.42 1.21
N ASP A 357 -8.48 12.31 0.19
CA ASP A 357 -8.38 13.12 -1.02
C ASP A 357 -9.13 14.44 -0.84
N PRO A 358 -8.47 15.61 -0.98
CA PRO A 358 -9.13 16.89 -0.74
C PRO A 358 -10.30 17.15 -1.69
N MET A 359 -10.23 16.65 -2.93
CA MET A 359 -11.32 16.82 -3.89
C MET A 359 -12.53 15.98 -3.50
N LEU A 360 -12.32 14.73 -3.09
CA LEU A 360 -13.42 13.87 -2.62
C LEU A 360 -14.04 14.42 -1.34
N ALA A 361 -13.23 14.97 -0.42
CA ALA A 361 -13.75 15.63 0.77
C ALA A 361 -14.60 16.87 0.44
N ALA A 362 -14.20 17.67 -0.56
CA ALA A 362 -15.00 18.82 -1.02
C ALA A 362 -16.30 18.41 -1.73
N ILE A 363 -16.27 17.29 -2.47
CA ILE A 363 -17.47 16.69 -3.07
C ILE A 363 -18.43 16.25 -1.96
N GLU A 364 -17.95 15.50 -0.96
CA GLU A 364 -18.79 15.04 0.15
C GLU A 364 -19.40 16.21 0.91
N ALA A 365 -18.61 17.25 1.22
CA ALA A 365 -19.13 18.46 1.87
C ALA A 365 -20.23 19.16 1.05
N THR A 366 -20.14 19.12 -0.29
CA THR A 366 -21.18 19.67 -1.17
C THR A 366 -22.44 18.81 -1.13
N LEU A 367 -22.30 17.48 -1.13
CA LEU A 367 -23.43 16.53 -1.01
C LEU A 367 -24.14 16.67 0.35
N ASP A 368 -23.38 16.77 1.43
CA ASP A 368 -23.90 16.98 2.78
C ASP A 368 -24.65 18.32 2.91
N ALA A 369 -24.15 19.37 2.24
CA ALA A 369 -24.82 20.66 2.21
C ALA A 369 -26.16 20.59 1.45
N ILE A 370 -26.21 19.84 0.34
CA ILE A 370 -27.46 19.59 -0.41
C ILE A 370 -28.45 18.81 0.45
N GLU A 371 -28.00 17.75 1.12
CA GLU A 371 -28.83 16.93 2.00
C GLU A 371 -29.41 17.75 3.16
N ALA A 372 -28.59 18.57 3.82
CA ALA A 372 -29.03 19.45 4.90
C ALA A 372 -30.01 20.53 4.40
N ALA A 373 -29.79 21.08 3.20
CA ALA A 373 -30.71 22.04 2.59
C ALA A 373 -32.06 21.39 2.24
N HIS A 374 -32.04 20.16 1.72
CA HIS A 374 -33.24 19.39 1.40
C HIS A 374 -34.05 19.10 2.66
N ALA A 375 -33.42 18.53 3.69
CA ALA A 375 -34.04 18.23 4.98
C ALA A 375 -34.62 19.47 5.68
N LYS A 376 -34.11 20.68 5.39
CA LYS A 376 -34.62 21.92 5.98
C LYS A 376 -35.76 22.55 5.17
N ALA A 377 -35.72 22.42 3.85
CA ALA A 377 -36.61 23.17 2.96
C ALA A 377 -37.80 22.35 2.45
N CYS A 378 -37.66 21.03 2.36
CA CYS A 378 -38.61 20.14 1.67
C CYS A 378 -39.57 19.37 2.59
N ASP A 379 -39.64 19.70 3.89
CA ASP A 379 -40.58 19.11 4.87
C ASP A 379 -42.08 19.40 4.59
N CYS A 380 -42.39 20.11 3.50
CA CYS A 380 -43.76 20.49 3.13
C CYS A 380 -44.41 19.55 2.10
N ALA A 381 -43.69 18.51 1.67
CA ALA A 381 -44.07 17.66 0.55
C ALA A 381 -44.83 16.38 0.94
N ASP A 382 -45.34 16.30 2.18
CA ASP A 382 -46.13 15.17 2.69
C ASP A 382 -47.59 15.16 2.19
#